data_AF-A0A7X7RH54-F1
#
_entry.id   AF-A0A7X7RH54-F1
#
_cell.length_a   1.000
_cell.length_b   1.000
_cell.length_c   1.000
_cell.angle_alpha   90.00
_cell.angle_beta   90.00
_cell.angle_gamma   90.00
#
_symmetry.space_group_name_H-M   'P 1'
#
loop_
_entity.id
_entity.type
_entity.pdbx_description
1 polymer ?
#
loop_
_entity_poly.entity_id
_entity_poly.type
_entity_poly.pdbx_seq_one_letter_code
_entity_poly.pdbx_strand_id
1 'polypeptide(L)'
;LREHGAVWAANDDPAPFSGNDAHLWEQYQRYVRQYAEFREEAAEQAKTIATRIKTIPADRFKSPWNVHYASHGPERDFSDLLFENTAMLDSIVKMPNTGGYAFPYSYKPAKAGRTHTANEQFNPDFFLKMAGAHDILVVEIKDDKDDSNRNKAKCRDGLRHFTVLNSRLEVAGEPWRYHFHFLSPEDYTAFFAETKRGNLDWRSGLMLSLVKGQ
;
A
#
# COMPACT_ATOMS: atom_id res chain seq x y z
N LEU A 1 -13.06 5.32 12.69
CA LEU A 1 -11.91 4.54 12.20
C LEU A 1 -10.97 4.39 13.38
N ARG A 2 -10.00 3.46 13.41
CA ARG A 2 -8.84 3.73 14.29
C ARG A 2 -8.34 5.10 13.83
N GLU A 3 -8.46 6.12 14.68
CA GLU A 3 -8.99 7.50 14.46
C GLU A 3 -8.56 8.29 13.19
N HIS A 4 -7.60 7.78 12.43
CA HIS A 4 -6.98 8.43 11.28
C HIS A 4 -7.07 7.63 9.96
N GLY A 5 -7.59 6.40 9.96
CA GLY A 5 -7.64 5.57 8.75
C GLY A 5 -8.78 5.91 7.79
N ALA A 6 -8.67 5.39 6.57
CA ALA A 6 -9.72 5.32 5.56
C ALA A 6 -10.00 3.86 5.16
N VAL A 7 -11.23 3.62 4.72
CA VAL A 7 -11.76 2.31 4.35
C VAL A 7 -12.32 2.40 2.94
N TRP A 8 -11.92 1.46 2.09
CA TRP A 8 -12.57 1.18 0.82
C TRP A 8 -13.22 -0.19 0.92
N ALA A 9 -14.46 -0.30 0.48
CA ALA A 9 -15.21 -1.54 0.43
C ALA A 9 -16.02 -1.60 -0.87
N ALA A 10 -16.34 -2.82 -1.31
CA ALA A 10 -17.24 -3.02 -2.43
C ALA A 10 -18.63 -2.42 -2.12
N ASN A 11 -19.29 -1.84 -3.12
CA ASN A 11 -20.58 -1.17 -2.96
C ASN A 11 -21.77 -2.14 -2.77
N ASP A 12 -21.59 -3.41 -3.09
CA ASP A 12 -22.56 -4.48 -2.95
C ASP A 12 -22.36 -5.34 -1.69
N ASP A 13 -21.32 -5.08 -0.89
CA ASP A 13 -21.12 -5.74 0.40
C ASP A 13 -21.86 -4.96 1.51
N PRO A 14 -22.96 -5.51 2.06
CA PRO A 14 -23.74 -4.82 3.09
C PRO A 14 -23.03 -4.80 4.46
N ALA A 15 -22.01 -5.65 4.68
CA ALA A 15 -21.37 -5.81 5.98
C ALA A 15 -19.87 -6.17 5.85
N PRO A 16 -19.02 -5.23 5.39
CA PRO A 16 -17.60 -5.48 5.20
C PRO A 16 -16.83 -5.77 6.50
N PHE A 17 -17.40 -5.44 7.66
CA PHE A 17 -16.89 -5.79 8.99
C PHE A 17 -17.81 -6.80 9.68
N SER A 18 -17.21 -7.72 10.43
CA SER A 18 -17.94 -8.73 11.21
C SER A 18 -17.32 -8.92 12.60
N GLY A 19 -17.97 -9.73 13.45
CA GLY A 19 -17.50 -10.03 14.81
C GLY A 19 -17.38 -8.78 15.68
N ASN A 20 -16.23 -8.62 16.35
CA ASN A 20 -15.99 -7.51 17.28
C ASN A 20 -16.02 -6.13 16.60
N ASP A 21 -15.80 -6.06 15.28
CA ASP A 21 -15.77 -4.81 14.53
C ASP A 21 -17.14 -4.41 13.94
N ALA A 22 -18.17 -5.26 14.08
CA ALA A 22 -19.51 -4.96 13.56
C ALA A 22 -20.12 -3.69 14.18
N HIS A 23 -20.00 -3.53 15.50
CA HIS A 23 -20.51 -2.34 16.19
C HIS A 23 -19.81 -1.06 15.73
N LEU A 24 -18.51 -1.16 15.44
CA LEU A 24 -17.71 -0.06 14.95
C LEU A 24 -18.16 0.37 13.56
N TRP A 25 -18.50 -0.59 12.69
CA TRP A 25 -19.05 -0.32 11.37
C TRP A 25 -20.43 0.35 11.43
N GLU A 26 -21.33 -0.14 12.29
CA GLU A 26 -22.63 0.50 12.52
C GLU A 26 -22.48 1.96 12.95
N GLN A 27 -21.51 2.24 13.83
CA GLN A 27 -21.20 3.60 14.26
C GLN A 27 -20.75 4.46 13.08
N TYR A 28 -19.87 3.95 12.20
CA TYR A 28 -19.45 4.72 11.03
C TYR A 28 -20.59 4.98 10.04
N GLN A 29 -21.47 4.00 9.85
CA GLN A 29 -22.66 4.16 9.02
C GLN A 29 -23.61 5.23 9.58
N ARG A 30 -23.69 5.41 10.90
CA ARG A 30 -24.42 6.53 11.52
C ARG A 30 -23.77 7.88 11.17
N TYR A 31 -22.45 7.98 11.24
CA TYR A 31 -21.73 9.20 10.86
C TYR A 31 -21.88 9.53 9.37
N VAL A 32 -21.84 8.51 8.50
CA VAL A 32 -22.11 8.67 7.06
C VAL A 32 -23.53 9.24 6.85
N ARG A 33 -24.54 8.69 7.53
CA ARG A 33 -25.92 9.22 7.45
C ARG A 33 -26.04 10.65 7.97
N GLN A 34 -25.41 10.98 9.10
CA GLN A 34 -25.40 12.34 9.63
C GLN A 34 -24.77 13.33 8.65
N TYR A 35 -23.63 13.00 8.05
CA TYR A 35 -23.05 13.84 7.01
C TYR A 35 -23.93 13.91 5.74
N ALA A 36 -24.60 12.80 5.41
CA ALA A 36 -25.56 12.73 4.31
C ALA A 36 -26.80 13.63 4.52
N GLU A 37 -27.14 13.95 5.77
CA GLU A 37 -28.28 14.80 6.13
C GLU A 37 -27.86 16.27 6.32
N PHE A 38 -26.80 16.51 7.10
CA PHE A 38 -26.43 17.85 7.57
C PHE A 38 -25.29 18.52 6.80
N ARG A 39 -24.52 17.79 5.98
CA ARG A 39 -23.38 18.31 5.20
C ARG A 39 -22.43 19.19 6.05
N GLU A 40 -22.33 20.48 5.75
CA GLU A 40 -21.45 21.43 6.43
C GLU A 40 -21.85 21.69 7.89
N GLU A 41 -23.11 21.42 8.25
CA GLU A 41 -23.62 21.56 9.62
C GLU A 41 -23.41 20.28 10.45
N ALA A 42 -22.93 19.20 9.85
CA ALA A 42 -22.65 17.96 10.56
C ALA A 42 -21.52 18.15 11.58
N ALA A 43 -21.50 17.32 12.63
CA ALA A 43 -20.36 17.29 13.56
C ALA A 43 -19.06 16.95 12.81
N GLU A 44 -17.93 17.53 13.25
CA GLU A 44 -16.62 17.33 12.62
C GLU A 44 -16.20 15.85 12.50
N GLN A 45 -16.59 15.04 13.50
CA GLN A 45 -16.37 13.60 13.45
C GLN A 45 -17.16 12.92 12.32
N ALA A 46 -18.39 13.36 12.08
CA ALA A 46 -19.22 12.84 10.99
C ALA A 46 -18.63 13.20 9.63
N LYS A 47 -18.22 14.47 9.44
CA LYS A 47 -17.52 14.92 8.22
C LYS A 47 -16.25 14.11 7.97
N THR A 48 -15.44 13.93 9.01
CA THR A 48 -14.16 13.20 8.91
C THR A 48 -14.36 11.73 8.58
N ILE A 49 -15.32 11.05 9.22
CA ILE A 49 -15.55 9.62 8.97
C ILE A 49 -16.21 9.39 7.63
N ALA A 50 -17.20 10.20 7.27
CA ALA A 50 -17.93 10.04 6.01
C ALA A 50 -17.03 10.20 4.79
N THR A 51 -16.11 11.16 4.80
CA THR A 51 -15.13 11.38 3.72
C THR A 51 -14.06 10.28 3.62
N ARG A 52 -13.93 9.45 4.66
CA ARG A 52 -12.94 8.36 4.77
C ARG A 52 -13.55 6.96 4.58
N ILE A 53 -14.86 6.87 4.34
CA ILE A 53 -15.51 5.64 3.88
C ILE A 53 -15.79 5.79 2.40
N LYS A 54 -15.14 4.94 1.61
CA LYS A 54 -15.20 4.95 0.16
C LYS A 54 -15.83 3.66 -0.33
N THR A 55 -16.82 3.79 -1.20
CA THR A 55 -17.47 2.67 -1.87
C THR A 55 -16.90 2.53 -3.26
N ILE A 56 -16.45 1.32 -3.59
CA ILE A 56 -15.85 0.98 -4.88
C ILE A 56 -16.81 0.04 -5.60
N PRO A 57 -17.07 0.23 -6.91
CA PRO A 57 -17.81 -0.76 -7.69
C PRO A 57 -17.20 -2.17 -7.54
N ALA A 58 -18.04 -3.19 -7.34
CA ALA A 58 -17.59 -4.55 -7.03
C ALA A 58 -16.54 -5.11 -8.03
N ASP A 59 -16.72 -4.85 -9.31
CA ASP A 59 -15.81 -5.24 -10.40
C ASP A 59 -14.43 -4.55 -10.34
N ARG A 60 -14.34 -3.42 -9.63
CA ARG A 60 -13.12 -2.65 -9.41
C ARG A 60 -12.46 -2.92 -8.06
N PHE A 61 -13.16 -3.53 -7.10
CA PHE A 61 -12.64 -3.64 -5.74
C PHE A 61 -11.46 -4.61 -5.61
N LYS A 62 -11.30 -5.59 -6.51
CA LYS A 62 -10.11 -6.45 -6.83
C LYS A 62 -9.21 -6.93 -5.68
N SER A 63 -9.64 -6.79 -4.44
CA SER A 63 -8.95 -7.19 -3.22
C SER A 63 -9.48 -8.55 -2.77
N PRO A 64 -8.63 -9.46 -2.28
CA PRO A 64 -9.09 -10.71 -1.67
C PRO A 64 -9.69 -10.49 -0.28
N TRP A 65 -9.69 -9.25 0.24
CA TRP A 65 -10.21 -8.89 1.56
C TRP A 65 -11.49 -8.08 1.42
N ASN A 66 -12.40 -8.20 2.39
CA ASN A 66 -13.64 -7.43 2.43
C ASN A 66 -13.41 -5.90 2.51
N VAL A 67 -12.26 -5.50 3.07
CA VAL A 67 -11.90 -4.11 3.30
C VAL A 67 -10.46 -3.88 2.86
N HIS A 68 -10.26 -2.79 2.13
CA HIS A 68 -8.96 -2.15 2.00
C HIS A 68 -8.87 -1.03 3.03
N TYR A 69 -7.84 -1.06 3.89
CA TYR A 69 -7.68 -0.11 4.98
C TYR A 69 -6.30 0.55 4.91
N ALA A 70 -6.25 1.88 4.97
CA ALA A 70 -5.00 2.65 5.02
C ALA A 70 -5.04 3.67 6.16
N SER A 71 -4.04 3.66 7.03
CA SER A 71 -3.96 4.55 8.20
C SER A 71 -3.15 5.83 8.00
N HIS A 72 -2.14 5.79 7.13
CA HIS A 72 -1.22 6.91 6.91
C HIS A 72 -1.62 7.73 5.68
N GLY A 73 -1.30 9.03 5.69
CA GLY A 73 -1.63 9.96 4.59
C GLY A 73 -1.19 9.46 3.22
N PRO A 74 0.11 9.22 3.00
CA PRO A 74 0.61 8.73 1.72
C PRO A 74 -0.06 7.43 1.26
N GLU A 75 -0.30 6.48 2.16
CA GLU A 75 -1.00 5.24 1.82
C GLU A 75 -2.45 5.48 1.39
N ARG A 76 -3.14 6.45 2.01
CA ARG A 76 -4.51 6.82 1.61
C ARG A 76 -4.52 7.45 0.22
N ASP A 77 -3.61 8.39 -0.02
CA ASP A 77 -3.49 9.08 -1.30
C ASP A 77 -3.12 8.10 -2.43
N PHE A 78 -2.21 7.17 -2.16
CA PHE A 78 -1.89 6.09 -3.07
C PHE A 78 -3.08 5.17 -3.33
N SER A 79 -3.86 4.82 -2.29
CA SER A 79 -5.02 3.95 -2.41
C SER A 79 -6.13 4.58 -3.26
N ASP A 80 -6.32 5.90 -3.16
CA ASP A 80 -7.27 6.62 -4.01
C ASP A 80 -6.90 6.51 -5.50
N LEU A 81 -5.65 6.83 -5.83
CA LEU A 81 -5.14 6.68 -7.18
C LEU A 81 -5.14 5.20 -7.63
N LEU A 82 -4.84 4.27 -6.74
CA LEU A 82 -4.88 2.83 -7.04
C LEU A 82 -6.27 2.41 -7.51
N PHE A 83 -7.33 2.81 -6.80
CA PHE A 83 -8.69 2.47 -7.18
C PHE A 83 -9.14 3.16 -8.47
N GLU A 84 -8.67 4.37 -8.76
CA GLU A 84 -8.85 5.05 -10.06
C GLU A 84 -8.17 4.30 -11.22
N ASN A 85 -7.09 3.57 -10.93
CA ASN A 85 -6.28 2.85 -11.91
C ASN A 85 -6.50 1.32 -11.89
N THR A 86 -7.56 0.82 -11.26
CA THR A 86 -7.87 -0.63 -11.12
C THR A 86 -7.97 -1.40 -12.43
N ALA A 87 -8.21 -0.75 -13.57
CA ALA A 87 -8.31 -1.41 -14.86
C ALA A 87 -7.01 -2.13 -15.30
N MET A 88 -5.84 -1.66 -14.87
CA MET A 88 -4.54 -2.29 -15.20
C MET A 88 -4.19 -3.48 -14.30
N LEU A 89 -5.02 -3.83 -13.32
CA LEU A 89 -4.73 -4.85 -12.31
C LEU A 89 -5.76 -5.98 -12.37
N ASP A 90 -5.34 -7.20 -12.07
CA ASP A 90 -6.24 -8.32 -11.77
C ASP A 90 -6.53 -8.42 -10.27
N SER A 91 -5.56 -8.06 -9.44
CA SER A 91 -5.70 -8.17 -7.98
C SER A 91 -4.86 -7.14 -7.24
N ILE A 92 -5.37 -6.72 -6.08
CA ILE A 92 -4.73 -5.80 -5.14
C ILE A 92 -4.63 -6.48 -3.79
N VAL A 93 -3.41 -6.61 -3.26
CA VAL A 93 -3.18 -7.02 -1.88
C VAL A 93 -2.43 -5.90 -1.18
N LYS A 94 -3.11 -5.15 -0.32
CA LYS A 94 -2.41 -4.40 0.73
C LYS A 94 -1.98 -5.40 1.79
N MET A 95 -0.79 -5.31 2.38
CA MET A 95 -0.36 -6.26 3.42
C MET A 95 -0.73 -5.77 4.83
N PRO A 96 -1.01 -6.68 5.78
CA PRO A 96 -1.18 -6.31 7.17
C PRO A 96 0.19 -6.00 7.78
N ASN A 97 0.23 -5.17 8.83
CA ASN A 97 1.49 -4.77 9.45
C ASN A 97 2.30 -5.95 10.03
N THR A 98 1.63 -7.05 10.40
CA THR A 98 2.24 -8.26 10.99
C THR A 98 1.56 -9.52 10.47
N GLY A 99 2.27 -10.65 10.56
CA GLY A 99 1.71 -11.98 10.24
C GLY A 99 1.53 -12.29 8.75
N GLY A 100 1.89 -11.35 7.85
CA GLY A 100 1.91 -11.55 6.41
C GLY A 100 3.26 -12.03 5.87
N TYR A 101 3.55 -11.66 4.62
CA TYR A 101 4.84 -11.89 3.98
C TYR A 101 5.93 -11.02 4.61
N ALA A 102 7.13 -11.58 4.85
CA ALA A 102 8.27 -10.78 5.28
C ALA A 102 9.62 -11.44 4.94
N PHE A 103 10.66 -10.62 4.80
CA PHE A 103 12.04 -11.09 4.65
C PHE A 103 13.04 -10.26 5.46
N PRO A 104 14.19 -10.84 5.85
CA PRO A 104 15.12 -10.19 6.76
C PRO A 104 15.92 -9.08 6.07
N TYR A 105 16.17 -8.00 6.82
CA TYR A 105 17.06 -6.92 6.42
C TYR A 105 17.81 -6.37 7.65
N SER A 106 18.91 -5.66 7.41
CA SER A 106 19.73 -5.12 8.51
C SER A 106 20.31 -3.75 8.22
N TYR A 107 20.46 -2.93 9.27
CA TYR A 107 20.94 -1.56 9.17
C TYR A 107 21.64 -1.09 10.44
N LYS A 108 22.50 -0.08 10.32
CA LYS A 108 23.11 0.62 11.47
C LYS A 108 22.24 1.81 11.87
N PRO A 109 21.66 1.84 13.09
CA PRO A 109 20.87 2.98 13.56
C PRO A 109 21.72 4.27 13.62
N ALA A 110 21.12 5.41 13.27
CA ALA A 110 21.82 6.70 13.30
C ALA A 110 21.97 7.33 14.70
N LYS A 111 21.26 6.80 15.72
CA LYS A 111 21.30 7.37 17.08
C LYS A 111 22.63 7.09 17.77
N ALA A 112 23.25 8.15 18.31
CA ALA A 112 24.44 8.05 19.15
C ALA A 112 24.22 7.05 20.30
N GLY A 113 25.14 6.10 20.45
CA GLY A 113 25.09 5.06 21.48
C GLY A 113 24.52 3.70 21.03
N ARG A 114 23.94 3.58 19.83
CA ARG A 114 23.61 2.26 19.24
C ARG A 114 24.72 1.79 18.29
N THR A 115 25.68 1.04 18.83
CA THR A 115 26.80 0.45 18.09
C THR A 115 26.44 -0.85 17.35
N HIS A 116 25.34 -1.49 17.73
CA HIS A 116 24.91 -2.76 17.15
C HIS A 116 24.01 -2.57 15.92
N THR A 117 24.24 -3.40 14.90
CA THR A 117 23.37 -3.57 13.74
C THR A 117 21.98 -4.03 14.18
N ALA A 118 20.94 -3.34 13.74
CA ALA A 118 19.57 -3.78 13.91
C ALA A 118 19.24 -4.81 12.82
N ASN A 119 18.61 -5.92 13.22
CA ASN A 119 18.09 -6.95 12.31
C ASN A 119 16.58 -6.97 12.47
N GLU A 120 15.87 -6.76 11.37
CA GLU A 120 14.41 -6.64 11.34
C GLU A 120 13.84 -7.44 10.17
N GLN A 121 12.51 -7.55 10.15
CA GLN A 121 11.76 -8.14 9.05
C GLN A 121 11.09 -7.02 8.25
N PHE A 122 11.20 -7.10 6.92
CA PHE A 122 10.57 -6.17 6.00
C PHE A 122 9.37 -6.84 5.32
N ASN A 123 8.22 -6.18 5.41
CA ASN A 123 6.95 -6.53 4.79
C ASN A 123 6.50 -5.34 3.93
N PRO A 124 6.51 -5.45 2.59
CA PRO A 124 6.07 -4.38 1.69
C PRO A 124 4.58 -4.08 1.81
N ASP A 125 4.19 -2.82 1.64
CA ASP A 125 2.82 -2.37 1.81
C ASP A 125 1.81 -2.96 0.82
N PHE A 126 2.18 -3.16 -0.46
CA PHE A 126 1.27 -3.65 -1.50
C PHE A 126 1.91 -4.67 -2.43
N PHE A 127 1.08 -5.60 -2.92
CA PHE A 127 1.34 -6.49 -4.04
C PHE A 127 0.19 -6.32 -5.05
N LEU A 128 0.52 -5.92 -6.27
CA LEU A 128 -0.45 -5.59 -7.32
C LEU A 128 -0.20 -6.53 -8.51
N LYS A 129 -1.16 -7.40 -8.81
CA LYS A 129 -1.08 -8.30 -9.96
C LYS A 129 -1.51 -7.56 -11.22
N MET A 130 -0.65 -7.49 -12.24
CA MET A 130 -0.97 -6.87 -13.51
C MET A 130 -2.05 -7.66 -14.27
N ALA A 131 -2.93 -6.93 -14.96
CA ALA A 131 -4.05 -7.53 -15.68
C ALA A 131 -3.56 -8.44 -16.81
N GLY A 132 -3.98 -9.70 -16.81
CA GLY A 132 -3.65 -10.67 -17.86
C GLY A 132 -2.17 -11.01 -17.99
N ALA A 133 -1.36 -10.72 -16.97
CA ALA A 133 0.08 -10.95 -16.98
C ALA A 133 0.56 -11.69 -15.72
N HIS A 134 1.80 -12.19 -15.77
CA HIS A 134 2.47 -12.85 -14.65
C HIS A 134 3.40 -11.88 -13.90
N ASP A 135 3.09 -10.60 -13.95
CA ASP A 135 3.87 -9.54 -13.30
C ASP A 135 3.16 -9.07 -12.03
N ILE A 136 3.95 -8.94 -10.96
CA ILE A 136 3.51 -8.46 -9.65
C ILE A 136 4.33 -7.22 -9.29
N LEU A 137 3.66 -6.08 -9.16
CA LEU A 137 4.28 -4.88 -8.61
C LEU A 137 4.26 -4.96 -7.09
N VAL A 138 5.42 -4.85 -6.47
CA VAL A 138 5.59 -4.83 -5.02
C VAL A 138 5.93 -3.41 -4.62
N VAL A 139 5.07 -2.77 -3.84
CA VAL A 139 5.16 -1.34 -3.56
C VAL A 139 5.30 -1.12 -2.06
N GLU A 140 6.33 -0.38 -1.65
CA GLU A 140 6.45 0.23 -0.33
C GLU A 140 6.17 1.72 -0.44
N ILE A 141 5.30 2.23 0.44
CA ILE A 141 4.95 3.64 0.52
C ILE A 141 5.76 4.33 1.61
N LYS A 142 6.22 5.55 1.33
CA LYS A 142 6.99 6.39 2.23
C LYS A 142 6.50 7.82 2.21
N ASP A 143 6.86 8.56 3.25
CA ASP A 143 6.78 10.01 3.22
C ASP A 143 7.86 10.59 2.30
N ASP A 144 7.63 11.80 1.80
CA ASP A 144 8.64 12.52 1.01
C ASP A 144 9.93 12.71 1.83
N LYS A 145 11.07 12.47 1.17
CA LYS A 145 12.42 12.62 1.74
C LYS A 145 12.72 11.71 2.95
N ASP A 146 12.02 10.59 3.11
CA ASP A 146 12.32 9.62 4.18
C ASP A 146 13.57 8.76 3.85
N ASP A 147 14.75 9.39 3.91
CA ASP A 147 16.05 8.82 3.53
C ASP A 147 16.82 8.14 4.68
N SER A 148 16.10 7.76 5.75
CA SER A 148 16.69 7.14 6.93
C SER A 148 17.53 5.89 6.59
N ASN A 149 18.56 5.59 7.41
CA ASN A 149 19.37 4.37 7.25
C ASN A 149 18.53 3.10 7.16
N ARG A 150 17.39 3.08 7.87
CA ARG A 150 16.43 1.99 7.86
C ARG A 150 15.79 1.82 6.48
N ASN A 151 15.34 2.89 5.86
CA ASN A 151 14.73 2.84 4.53
C ASN A 151 15.74 2.60 3.41
N LYS A 152 16.96 3.16 3.52
CA LYS A 152 18.07 2.81 2.63
C LYS A 152 18.32 1.29 2.64
N ALA A 153 18.32 0.68 3.83
CA ALA A 153 18.47 -0.77 3.96
C ALA A 153 17.26 -1.56 3.44
N LYS A 154 16.02 -1.13 3.72
CA LYS A 154 14.81 -1.75 3.15
C LYS A 154 14.84 -1.73 1.62
N CYS A 155 15.18 -0.59 1.01
CA CYS A 155 15.27 -0.46 -0.44
C CYS A 155 16.35 -1.38 -1.01
N ARG A 156 17.56 -1.38 -0.42
CA ARG A 156 18.66 -2.29 -0.79
C ARG A 156 18.25 -3.75 -0.75
N ASP A 157 17.76 -4.20 0.40
CA ASP A 157 17.48 -5.61 0.64
C ASP A 157 16.20 -6.06 -0.07
N GLY A 158 15.23 -5.17 -0.30
CA GLY A 158 14.07 -5.43 -1.15
C GLY A 158 14.45 -5.63 -2.61
N LEU A 159 15.26 -4.74 -3.19
CA LEU A 159 15.79 -4.91 -4.55
C LEU A 159 16.53 -6.24 -4.69
N ARG A 160 17.43 -6.55 -3.74
CA ARG A 160 18.17 -7.81 -3.71
C ARG A 160 17.24 -9.01 -3.57
N HIS A 161 16.25 -8.94 -2.69
CA HIS A 161 15.30 -10.03 -2.45
C HIS A 161 14.55 -10.40 -3.73
N PHE A 162 13.91 -9.43 -4.38
CA PHE A 162 13.09 -9.69 -5.57
C PHE A 162 13.93 -10.04 -6.79
N THR A 163 15.16 -9.50 -6.91
CA THR A 163 16.13 -9.96 -7.93
C THR A 163 16.42 -11.45 -7.78
N VAL A 164 16.76 -11.88 -6.56
CA VAL A 164 17.07 -13.30 -6.28
C VAL A 164 15.83 -14.18 -6.48
N LEU A 165 14.66 -13.72 -6.06
CA LEU A 165 13.39 -14.44 -6.27
C LEU A 165 13.12 -14.64 -7.76
N ASN A 166 13.19 -13.59 -8.56
CA ASN A 166 12.97 -13.66 -10.01
C ASN A 166 13.95 -14.62 -10.68
N SER A 167 15.24 -14.58 -10.33
CA SER A 167 16.22 -15.54 -10.87
C SER A 167 15.89 -16.99 -10.50
N ARG A 168 15.40 -17.24 -9.28
CA ARG A 168 14.99 -18.59 -8.87
C ARG A 168 13.74 -19.07 -9.61
N LEU A 169 12.77 -18.18 -9.82
CA LEU A 169 11.56 -18.48 -10.59
C LEU A 169 11.92 -18.80 -12.05
N GLU A 170 12.83 -18.03 -12.65
CA GLU A 170 13.34 -18.29 -13.99
C GLU A 170 14.01 -19.67 -14.10
N VAL A 171 14.92 -20.01 -13.18
CA VAL A 171 15.56 -21.34 -13.13
C VAL A 171 14.53 -22.47 -12.96
N ALA A 172 13.44 -22.20 -12.22
CA ALA A 172 12.35 -23.15 -12.03
C ALA A 172 11.37 -23.23 -13.21
N GLY A 173 11.52 -22.37 -14.24
CA GLY A 173 10.57 -22.30 -15.37
C GLY A 173 9.23 -21.65 -15.02
N GLU A 174 9.16 -20.93 -13.90
CA GLU A 174 7.94 -20.25 -13.45
C GLU A 174 7.81 -18.89 -14.17
N PRO A 175 6.59 -18.53 -14.62
CA PRO A 175 6.37 -17.33 -15.44
C PRO A 175 6.36 -16.03 -14.61
N TRP A 176 6.28 -16.12 -13.28
CA TRP A 176 6.07 -14.98 -12.40
C TRP A 176 7.28 -14.05 -12.28
N ARG A 177 7.05 -12.74 -12.37
CA ARG A 177 8.07 -11.71 -12.17
C ARG A 177 7.60 -10.64 -11.20
N TYR A 178 8.49 -10.26 -10.28
CA TYR A 178 8.22 -9.28 -9.24
C TYR A 178 9.02 -7.99 -9.50
N HIS A 179 8.33 -6.86 -9.53
CA HIS A 179 8.92 -5.54 -9.74
C HIS A 179 8.80 -4.71 -8.47
N PHE A 180 9.92 -4.36 -7.86
CA PHE A 180 9.94 -3.72 -6.55
C PHE A 180 10.07 -2.21 -6.65
N HIS A 181 9.16 -1.48 -5.98
CA HIS A 181 9.10 -0.02 -5.98
C HIS A 181 9.06 0.55 -4.56
N PHE A 182 9.72 1.68 -4.39
CA PHE A 182 9.71 2.51 -3.20
C PHE A 182 9.17 3.88 -3.62
N LEU A 183 7.97 4.26 -3.17
CA LEU A 183 7.27 5.44 -3.67
C LEU A 183 7.01 6.43 -2.54
N SER A 184 7.17 7.72 -2.84
CA SER A 184 6.54 8.80 -2.05
C SER A 184 5.45 9.49 -2.87
N PRO A 185 4.62 10.36 -2.25
CA PRO A 185 3.54 11.08 -2.96
C PRO A 185 3.96 11.74 -4.27
N GLU A 186 5.17 12.29 -4.36
CA GLU A 186 5.72 12.89 -5.59
C GLU A 186 5.82 11.89 -6.77
N ASP A 187 5.92 10.59 -6.49
CA ASP A 187 6.14 9.55 -7.50
C ASP A 187 4.84 8.96 -8.09
N TYR A 188 3.68 9.13 -7.44
CA TYR A 188 2.49 8.32 -7.75
C TYR A 188 1.98 8.51 -9.18
N THR A 189 1.87 9.75 -9.64
CA THR A 189 1.40 10.06 -10.99
C THR A 189 2.30 9.41 -12.06
N ALA A 190 3.62 9.52 -11.88
CA ALA A 190 4.59 8.93 -12.79
C ALA A 190 4.54 7.39 -12.74
N PHE A 191 4.47 6.81 -11.54
CA PHE A 191 4.35 5.36 -11.34
C PHE A 191 3.17 4.76 -12.13
N PHE A 192 1.96 5.30 -11.97
CA PHE A 192 0.79 4.79 -12.69
C PHE A 192 0.88 5.04 -14.20
N ALA A 193 1.42 6.19 -14.62
CA ALA A 193 1.59 6.50 -16.04
C ALA A 193 2.56 5.53 -16.74
N GLU A 194 3.70 5.26 -16.12
CA GLU A 194 4.72 4.35 -16.66
C GLU A 194 4.28 2.89 -16.61
N THR A 195 3.58 2.49 -15.54
CA THR A 195 2.99 1.15 -15.44
C THR A 195 2.00 0.89 -16.58
N LYS A 196 1.12 1.86 -16.90
CA LYS A 196 0.18 1.76 -18.03
C LYS A 196 0.88 1.67 -19.39
N ARG A 197 2.09 2.20 -19.52
CA ARG A 197 2.93 2.09 -20.72
C ARG A 197 3.68 0.76 -20.80
N GLY A 198 3.56 -0.10 -19.79
CA GLY A 198 4.28 -1.37 -19.69
C GLY A 198 5.70 -1.23 -19.13
N ASN A 199 6.10 -0.05 -18.65
CA ASN A 199 7.39 0.16 -18.02
C ASN A 199 7.33 -0.23 -16.53
N LEU A 200 7.32 -1.53 -16.26
CA LEU A 200 7.16 -2.07 -14.92
C LEU A 200 8.41 -1.91 -14.05
N ASP A 201 9.58 -1.71 -14.64
CA ASP A 201 10.84 -1.50 -13.91
C ASP A 201 11.20 -0.01 -13.71
N TRP A 202 10.23 0.88 -13.93
CA TRP A 202 10.41 2.31 -13.69
C TRP A 202 10.86 2.59 -12.26
N ARG A 203 11.86 3.47 -12.11
CA ARG A 203 12.43 3.83 -10.82
C ARG A 203 11.98 5.22 -10.41
N SER A 204 11.43 5.31 -9.20
CA SER A 204 11.05 6.57 -8.56
C SER A 204 12.24 7.49 -8.27
N GLY A 205 11.94 8.78 -8.10
CA GLY A 205 12.93 9.74 -7.63
C GLY A 205 13.49 9.35 -6.26
N LEU A 206 12.62 8.85 -5.38
CA LEU A 206 13.00 8.33 -4.07
C LEU A 206 14.00 7.17 -4.20
N MET A 207 13.70 6.13 -5.00
CA MET A 207 14.62 5.00 -5.16
C MET A 207 15.99 5.45 -5.70
N LEU A 208 16.01 6.35 -6.68
CA LEU A 208 17.25 6.86 -7.24
C LEU A 208 18.09 7.61 -6.20
N SER A 209 17.46 8.36 -5.28
CA SER A 209 18.17 9.04 -4.20
C SER A 209 18.71 8.06 -3.15
N LEU A 210 17.95 7.01 -2.81
CA LEU A 210 18.34 5.99 -1.84
C LEU A 210 19.49 5.09 -2.32
N VAL A 211 19.57 4.83 -3.64
CA VAL A 211 20.63 4.01 -4.24
C VAL A 211 21.92 4.81 -4.43
N LYS A 212 21.85 6.10 -4.80
CA LYS A 212 23.05 6.97 -4.96
C LYS A 212 23.81 7.20 -3.65
N GLY A 213 23.17 7.02 -2.50
CA GLY A 213 23.78 7.18 -1.18
C GLY A 213 24.38 5.90 -0.58
N GLN A 214 24.52 4.83 -1.37
CA GLN A 214 25.13 3.56 -0.96
C GLN A 214 26.57 3.41 -1.47
#